data_AF-A0AA92W9U3-F1
#
_entry.id   AF-A0AA92W9U3-F1
#
_cell.length_a   1.000
_cell.length_b   1.000
_cell.length_c   1.000
_cell.angle_alpha   90.00
_cell.angle_beta   90.00
_cell.angle_gamma   90.00
#
_symmetry.space_group_name_H-M   'P 1'
#
loop_
_entity.id
_entity.type
_entity.pdbx_description
1 polymer ?
#
loop_
_entity_poly.entity_id
_entity_poly.type
_entity_poly.pdbx_seq_one_letter_code
_entity_poly.pdbx_strand_id
1 'polypeptide(L)'
;MNSTSPYFAFLRYCLGKKRNMSRVIAGMNWHELYSFASKQALLGLCFEGIERLGKEYPEELKQNPIGRELLMTWMGKAQQIRRQNMKVNAVAGKLFSMLREDGLRCCILKGQGNALMYPNPYSRTSGDIDVWIDASRERIMEYAQKKFELGDDIRLQHLETSLDGVPVELHFFPCSMNNPIYHARLQKWFRRNVDLQCSHIVGLPDGAGDIAIPTTAFNVIYQLTHLYHHFFDEGIGMRQIIDYFLVVNDFSKNVFLNNKSSKITPSLFTLKEGSTSHPDPLTLRGEGGNRPTRCSEPLRSKDGGPSKVSPDCAGWDRLTIEGDNSAGSTTAVTSYASTALDVVQRELKYLGLWKFAGAVMYVLHEALGLPEEKMIAPMDEKRGKLLLAEILEGGNFGRHFTKYGGFTHQSMGKKYFLKIWRNMHFVRYYPVEALSEPIFRTWHFFWRMKNKK
;
A
#
# COMPACT_ATOMS: atom_id res chain seq x y z
N MET A 1 -24.32 15.17 2.27
CA MET A 1 -23.80 14.57 3.53
C MET A 1 -22.58 15.37 3.94
N ASN A 2 -22.59 15.96 5.14
CA ASN A 2 -21.58 16.90 5.62
C ASN A 2 -20.43 16.18 6.35
N SER A 3 -19.26 16.83 6.45
CA SER A 3 -18.08 16.46 7.25
C SER A 3 -18.32 16.24 8.76
N THR A 4 -19.58 16.34 9.19
CA THR A 4 -20.11 16.20 10.55
C THR A 4 -20.64 14.80 10.89
N SER A 5 -20.51 13.80 10.00
CA SER A 5 -20.90 12.43 10.36
C SER A 5 -20.14 11.95 11.62
N PRO A 6 -20.84 11.41 12.64
CA PRO A 6 -20.20 10.86 13.84
C PRO A 6 -19.24 9.72 13.49
N TYR A 7 -19.49 8.98 12.40
CA TYR A 7 -18.62 7.91 11.91
C TYR A 7 -17.28 8.44 11.42
N PHE A 8 -17.26 9.55 10.66
CA PHE A 8 -16.02 10.17 10.23
C PHE A 8 -15.24 10.77 11.39
N ALA A 9 -15.93 11.38 12.36
CA ALA A 9 -15.27 11.84 13.58
C ALA A 9 -14.60 10.67 14.33
N PHE A 10 -15.28 9.54 14.45
CA PHE A 10 -14.73 8.34 15.07
C PHE A 10 -13.58 7.72 14.28
N LEU A 11 -13.66 7.61 12.95
CA LEU A 11 -12.56 7.12 12.11
C LEU A 11 -11.31 8.00 12.23
N ARG A 12 -11.46 9.33 12.24
CA ARG A 12 -10.35 10.27 12.46
C ARG A 12 -9.67 10.05 13.81
N TYR A 13 -10.47 9.78 14.85
CA TYR A 13 -9.96 9.44 16.18
C TYR A 13 -9.18 8.11 16.17
N CYS A 14 -9.70 7.08 15.50
CA CYS A 14 -9.01 5.79 15.31
C CYS A 14 -7.66 5.95 14.60
N LEU A 15 -7.55 6.90 13.67
CA LEU A 15 -6.33 7.23 12.93
C LEU A 15 -5.37 8.15 13.70
N GLY A 16 -5.60 8.38 15.00
CA GLY A 16 -4.68 9.12 15.88
C GLY A 16 -4.95 10.62 15.98
N LYS A 17 -5.97 11.17 15.33
CA LYS A 17 -6.31 12.60 15.45
C LYS A 17 -6.89 12.87 16.85
N LYS A 18 -6.20 13.69 17.64
CA LYS A 18 -6.72 14.17 18.92
C LYS A 18 -7.91 15.09 18.67
N ARG A 19 -9.10 14.66 19.11
CA ARG A 19 -10.35 15.41 19.06
C ARG A 19 -11.13 15.09 20.33
N ASN A 20 -11.84 16.08 20.87
CA ASN A 20 -12.81 15.82 21.93
C ASN A 20 -13.91 14.91 21.38
N MET A 21 -14.04 13.71 21.96
CA MET A 21 -15.00 12.70 21.55
C MET A 21 -16.27 12.68 22.40
N SER A 22 -16.37 13.47 23.48
CA SER A 22 -17.48 13.40 24.44
C SER A 22 -18.85 13.53 23.77
N ARG A 23 -19.04 14.51 22.86
CA ARG A 23 -20.29 14.67 22.10
C ARG A 23 -20.55 13.54 21.10
N VAL A 24 -19.48 13.00 20.50
CA VAL A 24 -19.59 11.91 19.53
C VAL A 24 -20.02 10.64 20.25
N ILE A 25 -19.42 10.35 21.41
CA ILE A 25 -19.77 9.22 22.28
C ILE A 25 -21.21 9.35 22.76
N ALA A 26 -21.60 10.51 23.30
CA ALA A 26 -22.94 10.72 23.85
C ALA A 26 -24.06 10.47 22.82
N GLY A 27 -23.84 10.79 21.54
CA GLY A 27 -24.81 10.58 20.47
C GLY A 27 -24.58 9.33 19.61
N MET A 28 -23.60 8.47 19.93
CA MET A 28 -23.24 7.33 19.08
C MET A 28 -24.27 6.22 19.16
N ASN A 29 -24.84 5.82 18.02
CA ASN A 29 -25.50 4.53 17.89
C ASN A 29 -24.44 3.45 17.60
N TRP A 30 -24.05 2.69 18.63
CA TRP A 30 -23.01 1.67 18.52
C TRP A 30 -23.34 0.54 17.54
N HIS A 31 -24.62 0.18 17.40
CA HIS A 31 -25.06 -0.85 16.44
C HIS A 31 -24.91 -0.37 15.00
N GLU A 32 -25.27 0.89 14.72
CA GLU A 32 -25.08 1.47 13.39
C GLU A 32 -23.59 1.67 13.08
N LEU A 33 -22.77 2.08 14.05
CA LEU A 33 -21.32 2.16 13.87
C LEU A 33 -20.72 0.78 13.56
N TYR A 34 -21.15 -0.28 14.26
CA TYR A 34 -20.73 -1.65 13.98
C TYR A 34 -21.14 -2.07 12.56
N SER A 35 -22.40 -1.80 12.17
CA SER A 35 -22.90 -2.09 10.82
C SER A 35 -22.10 -1.37 9.74
N PHE A 36 -21.82 -0.08 9.94
CA PHE A 36 -20.97 0.72 9.06
C PHE A 36 -19.55 0.15 8.97
N ALA A 37 -18.92 -0.13 10.10
CA ALA A 37 -17.55 -0.67 10.16
C ALA A 37 -17.47 -2.07 9.53
N SER A 38 -18.47 -2.92 9.74
CA SER A 38 -18.58 -4.23 9.10
C SER A 38 -18.70 -4.10 7.58
N LYS A 39 -19.65 -3.28 7.11
CA LYS A 39 -19.88 -2.98 5.67
C LYS A 39 -18.61 -2.49 4.97
N GLN A 40 -17.78 -1.75 5.69
CA GLN A 40 -16.57 -1.11 5.18
C GLN A 40 -15.27 -1.88 5.46
N ALA A 41 -15.33 -3.06 6.08
CA ALA A 41 -14.18 -3.86 6.51
C ALA A 41 -13.20 -3.09 7.43
N LEU A 42 -13.76 -2.40 8.43
CA LEU A 42 -13.05 -1.55 9.40
C LEU A 42 -13.21 -2.04 10.85
N LEU A 43 -13.78 -3.22 11.08
CA LEU A 43 -14.07 -3.70 12.44
C LEU A 43 -12.83 -3.72 13.34
N GLY A 44 -11.68 -4.18 12.84
CA GLY A 44 -10.43 -4.20 13.62
C GLY A 44 -9.96 -2.80 13.99
N LEU A 45 -9.86 -1.89 13.01
CA LEU A 45 -9.48 -0.48 13.25
C LEU A 45 -10.43 0.23 14.24
N CYS A 46 -11.74 0.03 14.07
CA CYS A 46 -12.74 0.64 14.96
C CYS A 46 -12.69 0.05 16.38
N PHE A 47 -12.37 -1.23 16.54
CA PHE A 47 -12.25 -1.85 17.85
C PHE A 47 -11.06 -1.27 18.64
N GLU A 48 -9.92 -1.06 18.00
CA GLU A 48 -8.78 -0.34 18.62
C GLU A 48 -9.20 1.07 19.08
N GLY A 49 -10.03 1.74 18.28
CA GLY A 49 -10.63 3.02 18.66
C GLY A 49 -11.51 2.91 19.91
N ILE A 50 -12.32 1.85 20.04
CA ILE A 50 -13.15 1.59 21.21
C ILE A 50 -12.29 1.31 22.45
N GLU A 51 -11.26 0.48 22.34
CA GLU A 51 -10.34 0.21 23.45
C GLU A 51 -9.66 1.50 23.93
N ARG A 52 -9.30 2.38 22.99
CA ARG A 52 -8.74 3.69 23.31
C ARG A 52 -9.77 4.61 23.99
N LEU A 53 -11.03 4.62 23.52
CA LEU A 53 -12.11 5.34 24.20
C LEU A 53 -12.30 4.86 25.64
N GLY A 54 -12.20 3.54 25.89
CA GLY A 54 -12.28 2.97 27.24
C GLY A 54 -11.25 3.54 28.22
N LYS A 55 -10.09 3.96 27.70
CA LYS A 55 -9.01 4.57 28.47
C LYS A 55 -9.15 6.09 28.59
N GLU A 56 -9.52 6.77 27.50
CA GLU A 56 -9.54 8.24 27.41
C GLU A 56 -10.87 8.88 27.85
N TYR A 57 -12.00 8.16 27.72
CA TYR A 57 -13.36 8.67 27.97
C TYR A 57 -14.23 7.66 28.75
N PRO A 58 -13.77 7.16 29.91
CA PRO A 58 -14.50 6.14 30.66
C PRO A 58 -15.85 6.64 31.18
N GLU A 59 -15.97 7.91 31.57
CA GLU A 59 -17.22 8.45 32.11
C GLU A 59 -18.29 8.64 31.03
N GLU A 60 -17.92 9.11 29.84
CA GLU A 60 -18.86 9.22 28.72
C GLU A 60 -19.32 7.86 28.22
N LEU A 61 -18.44 6.84 28.24
CA LEU A 61 -18.83 5.47 27.93
C LEU A 61 -19.75 4.85 28.98
N LYS A 62 -19.68 5.27 30.26
CA LYS A 62 -20.68 4.86 31.27
C LYS A 62 -22.06 5.46 30.98
N GLN A 63 -22.10 6.68 30.44
CA GLN A 63 -23.36 7.35 30.08
C GLN A 63 -23.98 6.78 28.80
N ASN A 64 -23.16 6.38 27.81
CA ASN A 64 -23.63 5.68 26.60
C ASN A 64 -22.85 4.36 26.39
N PRO A 65 -23.18 3.30 27.15
CA PRO A 65 -22.43 2.05 27.12
C PRO A 65 -22.67 1.25 25.84
N ILE A 66 -21.62 0.55 25.41
CA ILE A 66 -21.73 -0.46 24.36
C ILE A 66 -22.37 -1.71 24.97
N GLY A 67 -23.48 -2.16 24.40
CA GLY A 67 -24.16 -3.38 24.85
C GLY A 67 -23.20 -4.57 24.90
N ARG A 68 -23.25 -5.35 25.98
CA ARG A 68 -22.30 -6.45 26.24
C ARG A 68 -22.17 -7.43 25.07
N GLU A 69 -23.29 -7.86 24.49
CA GLU A 69 -23.29 -8.79 23.36
C GLU A 69 -22.63 -8.21 22.11
N LEU A 70 -22.89 -6.94 21.81
CA LEU A 70 -22.27 -6.23 20.69
C LEU A 70 -20.76 -6.09 20.90
N LEU A 71 -20.33 -5.71 22.11
CA LEU A 71 -18.92 -5.59 22.44
C LEU A 71 -18.18 -6.92 22.33
N MET A 72 -18.78 -8.01 22.85
CA MET A 72 -18.22 -9.37 22.73
C MET A 72 -18.12 -9.83 21.28
N THR A 73 -19.15 -9.55 20.46
CA THR A 73 -19.15 -9.84 19.03
C THR A 73 -18.02 -9.09 18.32
N TRP A 74 -17.88 -7.79 18.61
CA TRP A 74 -16.84 -6.96 18.01
C TRP A 74 -15.43 -7.42 18.40
N MET A 75 -15.22 -7.71 19.68
CA MET A 75 -13.96 -8.25 20.20
C MET A 75 -13.60 -9.57 19.52
N GLY A 76 -14.56 -10.49 19.36
CA GLY A 76 -14.35 -11.75 18.64
C GLY A 76 -13.92 -11.53 17.19
N LYS A 77 -14.55 -10.59 16.48
CA LYS A 77 -14.16 -10.21 15.10
C LYS A 77 -12.79 -9.55 15.03
N ALA A 78 -12.47 -8.65 15.95
CA ALA A 78 -11.16 -8.01 16.02
C ALA A 78 -10.05 -9.05 16.27
N GLN A 79 -10.28 -10.00 17.17
CA GLN A 79 -9.33 -11.08 17.43
C GLN A 79 -9.17 -12.03 16.23
N GLN A 80 -10.25 -12.30 15.49
CA GLN A 80 -10.18 -13.04 14.23
C GLN A 80 -9.29 -12.31 13.20
N ILE A 81 -9.48 -11.00 13.04
CA ILE A 81 -8.67 -10.16 12.13
C ILE A 81 -7.20 -10.18 12.55
N ARG A 82 -6.90 -10.04 13.85
CA ARG A 82 -5.54 -10.13 14.38
C ARG A 82 -4.88 -11.45 14.01
N ARG A 83 -5.54 -12.58 14.30
CA ARG A 83 -5.02 -13.93 13.97
C ARG A 83 -4.82 -14.10 12.47
N GLN A 84 -5.72 -13.57 11.64
CA GLN A 84 -5.58 -13.62 10.20
C GLN A 84 -4.35 -12.84 9.73
N ASN A 85 -4.09 -11.64 10.26
CA ASN A 85 -2.87 -10.89 9.92
C ASN A 85 -1.60 -11.64 10.31
N MET A 86 -1.55 -12.26 11.49
CA MET A 86 -0.41 -13.10 11.88
C MET A 86 -0.16 -14.24 10.87
N LYS A 87 -1.23 -14.92 10.44
CA LYS A 87 -1.15 -15.96 9.40
C LYS A 87 -0.64 -15.39 8.07
N VAL A 88 -1.24 -14.30 7.58
CA VAL A 88 -0.89 -13.70 6.29
C VAL A 88 0.54 -13.14 6.30
N ASN A 89 1.01 -12.60 7.43
CA ASN A 89 2.42 -12.18 7.58
C ASN A 89 3.38 -13.36 7.40
N ALA A 90 3.16 -14.46 8.11
CA ALA A 90 3.99 -15.65 7.98
C ALA A 90 4.01 -16.20 6.54
N VAL A 91 2.85 -16.25 5.89
CA VAL A 91 2.75 -16.72 4.50
C VAL A 91 3.41 -15.74 3.52
N ALA A 92 3.27 -14.43 3.72
CA ALA A 92 3.91 -13.43 2.87
C ALA A 92 5.45 -13.50 2.97
N GLY A 93 6.01 -13.62 4.18
CA GLY A 93 7.44 -13.79 4.38
C GLY A 93 7.98 -15.09 3.77
N LYS A 94 7.23 -16.19 3.91
CA LYS A 94 7.53 -17.48 3.28
C LYS A 94 7.50 -17.39 1.75
N LEU A 95 6.45 -16.82 1.17
CA LEU A 95 6.29 -16.64 -0.27
C LEU A 95 7.43 -15.80 -0.85
N PHE A 96 7.74 -14.67 -0.19
CA PHE A 96 8.83 -13.79 -0.61
C PHE A 96 10.18 -14.50 -0.58
N SER A 97 10.49 -15.22 0.50
CA SER A 97 11.74 -15.98 0.62
C SER A 97 11.86 -17.06 -0.44
N MET A 98 10.79 -17.84 -0.66
CA MET A 98 10.73 -18.89 -1.67
C MET A 98 10.97 -18.35 -3.09
N LEU A 99 10.29 -17.26 -3.47
CA LEU A 99 10.49 -16.65 -4.79
C LEU A 99 11.93 -16.14 -4.96
N ARG A 100 12.47 -15.47 -3.93
CA ARG A 100 13.83 -14.92 -3.95
C ARG A 100 14.89 -16.02 -4.08
N GLU A 101 14.75 -17.10 -3.31
CA GLU A 101 15.66 -18.26 -3.35
C GLU A 101 15.62 -18.97 -4.71
N ASP A 102 14.45 -19.02 -5.35
CA ASP A 102 14.28 -19.54 -6.71
C ASP A 102 14.70 -18.52 -7.81
N GLY A 103 15.34 -17.41 -7.44
CA GLY A 103 15.86 -16.41 -8.39
C GLY A 103 14.79 -15.54 -9.05
N LEU A 104 13.62 -15.38 -8.41
CA LEU A 104 12.54 -14.49 -8.82
C LEU A 104 12.46 -13.30 -7.86
N ARG A 105 12.88 -12.13 -8.34
CA ARG A 105 12.65 -10.86 -7.64
C ARG A 105 11.17 -10.55 -7.66
N CYS A 106 10.66 -10.05 -6.53
CA CYS A 106 9.25 -9.73 -6.41
C CYS A 106 9.00 -8.62 -5.40
N CYS A 107 7.76 -8.12 -5.39
CA CYS A 107 7.27 -7.06 -4.51
C CYS A 107 5.83 -7.38 -4.08
N ILE A 108 5.56 -7.42 -2.77
CA ILE A 108 4.22 -7.59 -2.21
C ILE A 108 3.46 -6.28 -2.33
N LEU A 109 2.38 -6.27 -3.10
CA LEU A 109 1.56 -5.10 -3.35
C LEU A 109 0.46 -4.96 -2.30
N LYS A 110 0.19 -3.72 -1.84
CA LYS A 110 -0.92 -3.41 -0.91
C LYS A 110 -0.83 -4.29 0.34
N GLY A 111 -1.93 -4.93 0.74
CA GLY A 111 -1.93 -6.03 1.70
C GLY A 111 -1.18 -5.75 3.00
N GLN A 112 -0.17 -6.58 3.27
CA GLN A 112 0.65 -6.46 4.48
C GLN A 112 1.60 -5.26 4.45
N GLY A 113 2.04 -4.80 3.28
CA GLY A 113 2.75 -3.53 3.15
C GLY A 113 1.90 -2.34 3.63
N ASN A 114 0.58 -2.37 3.36
CA ASN A 114 -0.34 -1.36 3.90
C ASN A 114 -0.55 -1.51 5.40
N ALA A 115 -0.62 -2.74 5.92
CA ALA A 115 -0.81 -3.01 7.34
C ALA A 115 0.27 -2.35 8.20
N LEU A 116 1.53 -2.35 7.74
CA LEU A 116 2.66 -1.73 8.45
C LEU A 116 2.49 -0.21 8.69
N MET A 117 1.65 0.48 7.90
CA MET A 117 1.39 1.92 8.08
C MET A 117 0.25 2.21 9.06
N TYR A 118 -0.50 1.19 9.53
CA TYR A 118 -1.56 1.38 10.51
C TYR A 118 -0.96 1.63 11.91
N PRO A 119 -1.66 2.36 12.80
CA PRO A 119 -1.24 2.50 14.21
C PRO A 119 -1.03 1.15 14.90
N ASN A 120 -1.86 0.16 14.57
CA ASN A 120 -1.68 -1.24 14.93
C ASN A 120 -1.75 -2.09 13.65
N PRO A 121 -0.64 -2.72 13.21
CA PRO A 121 -0.63 -3.52 11.99
C PRO A 121 -1.65 -4.67 11.99
N TYR A 122 -2.01 -5.18 13.17
CA TYR A 122 -2.95 -6.29 13.31
C TYR A 122 -4.42 -5.91 13.21
N SER A 123 -4.74 -4.62 13.17
CA SER A 123 -6.13 -4.13 13.12
C SER A 123 -6.69 -4.02 11.70
N ARG A 124 -5.82 -4.04 10.67
CA ARG A 124 -6.24 -3.95 9.26
C ARG A 124 -6.92 -5.25 8.84
N THR A 125 -8.10 -5.20 8.23
CA THR A 125 -8.68 -6.41 7.63
C THR A 125 -7.88 -6.82 6.40
N SER A 126 -7.16 -7.94 6.51
CA SER A 126 -6.35 -8.51 5.43
C SER A 126 -7.20 -9.09 4.30
N GLY A 127 -6.65 -9.11 3.09
CA GLY A 127 -7.18 -9.82 1.93
C GLY A 127 -6.23 -10.92 1.48
N ASP A 128 -6.24 -11.14 0.17
CA ASP A 128 -5.24 -11.80 -0.66
C ASP A 128 -3.82 -11.23 -0.48
N ILE A 129 -2.83 -12.03 -0.85
CA ILE A 129 -1.45 -11.60 -1.07
C ILE A 129 -1.25 -11.34 -2.56
N ASP A 130 -1.32 -10.07 -2.98
CA ASP A 130 -0.90 -9.63 -4.30
C ASP A 130 0.64 -9.60 -4.37
N VAL A 131 1.28 -10.41 -5.22
CA VAL A 131 2.74 -10.35 -5.43
C VAL A 131 3.07 -10.02 -6.88
N TRP A 132 3.79 -8.93 -7.10
CA TRP A 132 4.35 -8.58 -8.40
C TRP A 132 5.70 -9.23 -8.60
N ILE A 133 5.84 -10.06 -9.63
CA ILE A 133 7.07 -10.78 -9.93
C ILE A 133 7.75 -10.12 -11.12
N ASP A 134 9.04 -9.80 -10.98
CA ASP A 134 9.89 -9.23 -12.03
C ASP A 134 10.37 -10.32 -12.98
N ALA A 135 9.43 -10.87 -13.76
CA ALA A 135 9.68 -11.90 -14.75
C ALA A 135 8.66 -11.84 -15.88
N SER A 136 8.96 -12.52 -16.99
CA SER A 136 7.98 -12.66 -18.08
C SER A 136 6.79 -13.50 -17.64
N ARG A 137 5.65 -13.29 -18.31
CA ARG A 137 4.43 -14.06 -18.07
C ARG A 137 4.67 -15.56 -18.20
N GLU A 138 5.44 -15.96 -19.20
CA GLU A 138 5.76 -17.36 -19.50
C GLU A 138 6.58 -17.98 -18.37
N ARG A 139 7.59 -17.27 -17.86
CA ARG A 139 8.42 -17.73 -16.74
C ARG A 139 7.61 -17.84 -15.45
N ILE A 140 6.72 -16.89 -15.19
CA ILE A 140 5.83 -16.93 -14.01
C ILE A 140 4.85 -18.10 -14.13
N MET A 141 4.26 -18.32 -15.31
CA MET A 141 3.36 -19.46 -15.55
C MET A 141 4.07 -20.80 -15.38
N GLU A 142 5.26 -20.97 -15.96
CA GLU A 142 6.04 -22.20 -15.82
C GLU A 142 6.41 -22.47 -14.36
N TYR A 143 6.86 -21.44 -13.63
CA TYR A 143 7.14 -21.54 -12.21
C TYR A 143 5.87 -21.94 -11.43
N ALA A 144 4.76 -21.25 -11.72
CA ALA A 144 3.53 -21.43 -10.99
C ALA A 144 2.95 -22.84 -11.18
N GLN A 145 3.00 -23.38 -12.40
CA GLN A 145 2.58 -24.75 -12.71
C GLN A 145 3.41 -25.82 -11.99
N LYS A 146 4.68 -25.54 -11.70
CA LYS A 146 5.57 -26.49 -10.99
C LYS A 146 5.42 -26.41 -9.47
N LYS A 147 5.05 -25.25 -8.92
CA LYS A 147 5.16 -24.95 -7.49
C LYS A 147 3.82 -24.80 -6.79
N PHE A 148 2.74 -24.56 -7.54
CA PHE A 148 1.42 -24.34 -6.96
C PHE A 148 0.32 -25.08 -7.71
N GLU A 149 -0.79 -25.29 -7.00
CA GLU A 149 -2.06 -25.66 -7.61
C GLU A 149 -2.68 -24.40 -8.21
N LEU A 150 -2.92 -24.42 -9.52
CA LEU A 150 -3.50 -23.29 -10.24
C LEU A 150 -4.99 -23.52 -10.46
N GLY A 151 -5.77 -22.45 -10.27
CA GLY A 151 -7.17 -22.44 -10.69
C GLY A 151 -7.32 -22.31 -12.22
N ASP A 152 -8.52 -22.57 -12.71
CA ASP A 152 -8.84 -22.56 -14.15
C ASP A 152 -8.92 -21.13 -14.77
N ASP A 153 -8.92 -20.07 -13.94
CA ASP A 153 -9.12 -18.69 -14.41
C ASP A 153 -7.81 -17.88 -14.44
N ILE A 154 -7.19 -17.80 -15.61
CA ILE A 154 -6.06 -16.90 -15.85
C ILE A 154 -6.62 -15.49 -16.11
N ARG A 155 -6.41 -14.58 -15.15
CA ARG A 155 -6.74 -13.17 -15.35
C ARG A 155 -5.70 -12.48 -16.22
N LEU A 156 -6.07 -11.32 -16.76
CA LEU A 156 -5.20 -10.52 -17.63
C LEU A 156 -3.87 -10.16 -16.95
N GLN A 157 -3.91 -9.88 -15.64
CA GLN A 157 -2.80 -9.29 -14.90
C GLN A 157 -2.16 -10.24 -13.87
N HIS A 158 -2.83 -11.33 -13.48
CA HIS A 158 -2.35 -12.27 -12.48
C HIS A 158 -2.89 -13.70 -12.67
N LEU A 159 -2.25 -14.64 -11.99
CA LEU A 159 -2.75 -16.00 -11.73
C LEU A 159 -3.23 -16.09 -10.29
N GLU A 160 -4.35 -16.75 -10.06
CA GLU A 160 -4.84 -17.05 -8.71
C GLU A 160 -4.31 -18.40 -8.24
N THR A 161 -3.82 -18.44 -7.00
CA THR A 161 -3.37 -19.66 -6.32
C THR A 161 -3.50 -19.50 -4.80
N SER A 162 -2.95 -20.45 -4.03
CA SER A 162 -2.88 -20.35 -2.58
C SER A 162 -1.58 -20.93 -2.03
N LEU A 163 -1.15 -20.40 -0.88
CA LEU A 163 -0.03 -20.93 -0.10
C LEU A 163 -0.46 -21.04 1.37
N ASP A 164 -0.30 -22.23 1.96
CA ASP A 164 -0.72 -22.54 3.33
C ASP A 164 -2.18 -22.10 3.65
N GLY A 165 -3.06 -22.22 2.65
CA GLY A 165 -4.46 -21.81 2.73
C GLY A 165 -4.68 -20.29 2.84
N VAL A 166 -3.74 -19.47 2.37
CA VAL A 166 -3.94 -18.03 2.13
C VAL A 166 -3.99 -17.81 0.61
N PRO A 167 -5.00 -17.11 0.08
CA PRO A 167 -5.06 -16.76 -1.34
C PRO A 167 -3.88 -15.87 -1.76
N VAL A 168 -3.30 -16.19 -2.91
CA VAL A 168 -2.15 -15.48 -3.50
C VAL A 168 -2.49 -15.15 -4.96
N GLU A 169 -2.23 -13.90 -5.35
CA GLU A 169 -2.31 -13.47 -6.74
C GLU A 169 -0.88 -13.23 -7.28
N LEU A 170 -0.44 -14.06 -8.22
CA LEU A 170 0.86 -13.93 -8.87
C LEU A 170 0.74 -12.96 -10.05
N HIS A 171 1.10 -11.69 -9.84
CA HIS A 171 0.97 -10.64 -10.83
C HIS A 171 2.12 -10.63 -11.84
N PHE A 172 1.75 -10.62 -13.13
CA PHE A 172 2.63 -10.28 -14.24
C PHE A 172 2.90 -8.77 -14.28
N PHE A 173 1.90 -7.98 -13.88
CA PHE A 173 2.01 -6.53 -13.71
C PHE A 173 1.01 -6.02 -12.67
N PRO A 174 1.27 -4.88 -11.99
CA PRO A 174 0.51 -4.48 -10.81
C PRO A 174 -0.97 -4.17 -11.05
N CYS A 175 -1.32 -3.49 -12.14
CA CYS A 175 -2.72 -3.23 -12.53
C CYS A 175 -2.84 -2.76 -13.99
N SER A 176 -4.08 -2.61 -14.47
CA SER A 176 -4.42 -2.17 -15.82
C SER A 176 -5.33 -0.93 -15.82
N MET A 177 -5.47 -0.31 -16.98
CA MET A 177 -6.41 0.78 -17.28
C MET A 177 -7.15 0.41 -18.57
N ASN A 178 -8.40 0.84 -18.72
CA ASN A 178 -9.21 0.50 -19.89
C ASN A 178 -8.75 1.28 -21.13
N ASN A 179 -8.30 2.53 -20.96
CA ASN A 179 -7.77 3.30 -22.07
C ASN A 179 -6.42 2.72 -22.57
N PRO A 180 -6.27 2.33 -23.85
CA PRO A 180 -5.06 1.66 -24.34
C PRO A 180 -3.81 2.54 -24.30
N ILE A 181 -3.96 3.87 -24.46
CA ILE A 181 -2.83 4.81 -24.37
C ILE A 181 -2.35 4.90 -22.92
N TYR A 182 -3.27 5.13 -21.98
CA TYR A 182 -2.92 5.19 -20.56
C TYR A 182 -2.41 3.84 -20.04
N HIS A 183 -2.99 2.73 -20.50
CA HIS A 183 -2.48 1.40 -20.22
C HIS A 183 -1.03 1.23 -20.69
N ALA A 184 -0.71 1.56 -21.95
CA ALA A 184 0.65 1.45 -22.46
C ALA A 184 1.65 2.33 -21.67
N ARG A 185 1.23 3.55 -21.30
CA ARG A 185 2.02 4.46 -20.45
C ARG A 185 2.26 3.86 -19.06
N LEU A 186 1.22 3.30 -18.44
CA LEU A 186 1.26 2.68 -17.13
C LEU A 186 2.18 1.44 -17.13
N GLN A 187 2.06 0.55 -18.11
CA GLN A 187 2.95 -0.62 -18.23
C GLN A 187 4.40 -0.21 -18.44
N LYS A 188 4.66 0.86 -19.22
CA LYS A 188 6.01 1.42 -19.35
C LYS A 188 6.52 1.99 -18.02
N TRP A 189 5.66 2.67 -17.27
CA TRP A 189 5.98 3.22 -15.96
C TRP A 189 6.32 2.11 -14.95
N PHE A 190 5.56 1.02 -14.90
CA PHE A 190 5.87 -0.13 -14.04
C PHE A 190 7.23 -0.74 -14.37
N ARG A 191 7.51 -1.05 -15.64
CA ARG A 191 8.81 -1.61 -16.04
C ARG A 191 10.01 -0.74 -15.65
N ARG A 192 9.84 0.58 -15.63
CA ARG A 192 10.90 1.52 -15.21
C ARG A 192 11.14 1.55 -13.70
N ASN A 193 10.17 1.11 -12.90
CA ASN A 193 10.20 1.23 -11.45
C ASN A 193 10.35 -0.11 -10.71
N VAL A 194 10.25 -1.24 -11.42
CA VAL A 194 10.24 -2.59 -10.82
C VAL A 194 11.47 -2.87 -9.97
N ASP A 195 12.64 -2.45 -10.44
CA ASP A 195 13.91 -2.70 -9.75
C ASP A 195 13.90 -2.16 -8.32
N LEU A 196 13.55 -0.89 -8.18
CA LEU A 196 13.50 -0.22 -6.88
C LEU A 196 12.45 -0.86 -5.96
N GLN A 197 11.30 -1.27 -6.50
CA GLN A 197 10.24 -1.85 -5.67
C GLN A 197 10.60 -3.24 -5.17
N CYS A 198 11.25 -4.07 -5.99
CA CYS A 198 11.71 -5.40 -5.59
C CYS A 198 12.93 -5.37 -4.65
N SER A 199 13.56 -4.20 -4.50
CA SER A 199 14.73 -3.98 -3.64
C SER A 199 14.40 -3.26 -2.33
N HIS A 200 13.20 -2.71 -2.17
CA HIS A 200 12.76 -2.03 -0.95
C HIS A 200 12.19 -3.04 0.05
N ILE A 201 13.08 -3.61 0.86
CA ILE A 201 12.77 -4.69 1.81
C ILE A 201 12.45 -4.12 3.19
N VAL A 202 11.39 -4.65 3.81
CA VAL A 202 10.96 -4.33 5.17
C VAL A 202 10.71 -5.62 5.97
N GLY A 203 10.96 -5.57 7.27
CA GLY A 203 10.63 -6.66 8.18
C GLY A 203 9.16 -6.66 8.58
N LEU A 204 8.55 -7.85 8.61
CA LEU A 204 7.21 -8.05 9.16
C LEU A 204 7.24 -8.16 10.70
N PRO A 205 6.14 -7.82 11.39
CA PRO A 205 6.08 -7.89 12.84
C PRO A 205 6.26 -9.31 13.38
N ASP A 206 6.65 -9.41 14.65
CA ASP A 206 6.82 -10.67 15.40
C ASP A 206 7.78 -11.68 14.73
N GLY A 207 8.74 -11.19 13.94
CA GLY A 207 9.74 -12.04 13.29
C GLY A 207 9.17 -12.92 12.17
N ALA A 208 8.04 -12.53 11.55
CA ALA A 208 7.39 -13.30 10.48
C ALA A 208 8.19 -13.34 9.15
N GLY A 209 9.36 -12.70 9.09
CA GLY A 209 10.24 -12.64 7.94
C GLY A 209 10.24 -11.26 7.28
N ASP A 210 10.94 -11.16 6.16
CA ASP A 210 11.04 -9.93 5.37
C ASP A 210 10.17 -10.02 4.11
N ILE A 211 9.75 -8.86 3.60
CA ILE A 211 9.09 -8.73 2.30
C ILE A 211 9.60 -7.48 1.59
N ALA A 212 9.67 -7.52 0.25
CA ALA A 212 9.76 -6.30 -0.53
C ALA A 212 8.37 -5.66 -0.68
N ILE A 213 8.27 -4.35 -0.47
CA ILE A 213 7.03 -3.58 -0.64
C ILE A 213 7.29 -2.33 -1.48
N PRO A 214 6.27 -1.77 -2.16
CA PRO A 214 6.50 -0.58 -2.96
C PRO A 214 6.90 0.58 -2.06
N THR A 215 7.84 1.39 -2.57
CA THR A 215 8.20 2.68 -1.99
C THR A 215 6.99 3.59 -1.90
N THR A 216 7.03 4.55 -0.98
CA THR A 216 5.90 5.42 -0.71
C THR A 216 5.48 6.25 -1.94
N ALA A 217 6.43 6.79 -2.70
CA ALA A 217 6.16 7.54 -3.93
C ALA A 217 5.49 6.68 -5.01
N PHE A 218 5.96 5.44 -5.18
CA PHE A 218 5.32 4.48 -6.09
C PHE A 218 3.89 4.15 -5.61
N ASN A 219 3.71 3.91 -4.31
CA ASN A 219 2.41 3.60 -3.72
C ASN A 219 1.37 4.71 -3.93
N VAL A 220 1.77 5.99 -3.90
CA VAL A 220 0.87 7.12 -4.20
C VAL A 220 0.23 6.99 -5.58
N ILE A 221 0.99 6.56 -6.60
CA ILE A 221 0.49 6.40 -7.97
C ILE A 221 -0.20 5.04 -8.16
N TYR A 222 0.44 3.97 -7.69
CA TYR A 222 -0.05 2.61 -7.86
C TYR A 222 -1.40 2.40 -7.16
N GLN A 223 -1.53 2.76 -5.88
CA GLN A 223 -2.78 2.56 -5.15
C GLN A 223 -3.88 3.49 -5.66
N LEU A 224 -3.55 4.69 -6.13
CA LEU A 224 -4.52 5.55 -6.80
C LEU A 224 -5.01 4.94 -8.11
N THR A 225 -4.13 4.33 -8.89
CA THR A 225 -4.51 3.61 -10.12
C THR A 225 -5.40 2.41 -9.80
N HIS A 226 -5.08 1.69 -8.73
CA HIS A 226 -5.89 0.57 -8.27
C HIS A 226 -7.28 1.04 -7.81
N LEU A 227 -7.37 2.14 -7.04
CA LEU A 227 -8.64 2.78 -6.70
C LEU A 227 -9.40 3.21 -7.97
N TYR A 228 -8.70 3.77 -8.96
CA TYR A 228 -9.29 4.20 -10.23
C TYR A 228 -9.95 3.03 -10.95
N HIS A 229 -9.26 1.88 -11.07
CA HIS A 229 -9.83 0.67 -11.64
C HIS A 229 -11.10 0.21 -10.89
N HIS A 230 -11.02 0.12 -9.56
CA HIS A 230 -12.15 -0.28 -8.72
C HIS A 230 -13.34 0.66 -8.83
N PHE A 231 -13.12 1.95 -9.02
CA PHE A 231 -14.17 2.94 -9.23
C PHE A 231 -15.05 2.62 -10.45
N PHE A 232 -14.46 2.15 -11.56
CA PHE A 232 -15.20 1.84 -12.79
C PHE A 232 -15.73 0.42 -12.86
N ASP A 233 -15.25 -0.51 -12.04
CA ASP A 233 -15.53 -1.93 -12.17
C ASP A 233 -16.31 -2.55 -11.02
N GLU A 234 -15.96 -2.29 -9.76
CA GLU A 234 -16.45 -3.06 -8.59
C GLU A 234 -17.07 -2.17 -7.51
N GLY A 235 -16.43 -1.06 -7.18
CA GLY A 235 -16.76 -0.17 -6.07
C GLY A 235 -15.56 0.00 -5.13
N ILE A 236 -15.58 1.07 -4.32
CA ILE A 236 -14.50 1.39 -3.39
C ILE A 236 -15.06 1.39 -1.96
N GLY A 237 -14.43 0.64 -1.07
CA GLY A 237 -14.67 0.70 0.36
C GLY A 237 -13.78 1.70 1.08
N MET A 238 -14.24 2.16 2.24
CA MET A 238 -13.48 3.04 3.13
C MET A 238 -12.15 2.44 3.59
N ARG A 239 -12.02 1.10 3.66
CA ARG A 239 -10.72 0.45 3.93
C ARG A 239 -9.65 0.85 2.91
N GLN A 240 -9.98 0.89 1.62
CA GLN A 240 -9.03 1.27 0.57
C GLN A 240 -8.73 2.77 0.62
N ILE A 241 -9.71 3.59 1.03
CA ILE A 241 -9.51 5.02 1.26
C ILE A 241 -8.61 5.27 2.47
N ILE A 242 -8.73 4.48 3.54
CA ILE A 242 -7.85 4.55 4.71
C ILE A 242 -6.44 4.06 4.36
N ASP A 243 -6.30 2.96 3.62
CA ASP A 243 -5.02 2.50 3.08
C ASP A 243 -4.32 3.66 2.33
N TYR A 244 -5.05 4.33 1.42
CA TYR A 244 -4.52 5.44 0.64
C TYR A 244 -4.24 6.70 1.47
N PHE A 245 -5.06 6.98 2.49
CA PHE A 245 -4.81 8.05 3.45
C PHE A 245 -3.47 7.86 4.17
N LEU A 246 -3.15 6.63 4.57
CA LEU A 246 -1.90 6.31 5.25
C LEU A 246 -0.71 6.46 4.30
N VAL A 247 -0.85 6.01 3.04
CA VAL A 247 0.17 6.22 1.98
C VAL A 247 0.45 7.71 1.76
N VAL A 248 -0.57 8.55 1.62
CA VAL A 248 -0.39 10.00 1.38
C VAL A 248 0.22 10.68 2.61
N ASN A 249 -0.18 10.27 3.82
CA ASN A 249 0.45 10.75 5.03
C ASN A 249 1.93 10.37 5.12
N ASP A 250 2.27 9.11 4.84
CA ASP A 250 3.65 8.63 4.83
C ASP A 250 4.49 9.38 3.78
N PHE A 251 3.93 9.58 2.57
CA PHE A 251 4.59 10.34 1.51
C PHE A 251 4.89 11.76 1.99
N SER A 252 3.90 12.40 2.60
CA SER A 252 4.04 13.74 3.16
C SER A 252 5.06 13.80 4.29
N LYS A 253 5.16 12.76 5.16
CA LYS A 253 6.21 12.73 6.19
C LYS A 253 7.60 12.65 5.56
N ASN A 254 7.78 11.78 4.57
CA ASN A 254 9.06 11.59 3.91
C ASN A 254 9.47 12.81 3.06
N VAL A 255 8.50 13.52 2.48
CA VAL A 255 8.72 14.74 1.70
C VAL A 255 8.86 15.99 2.57
N PHE A 256 8.12 16.12 3.69
CA PHE A 256 8.04 17.36 4.48
C PHE A 256 8.66 17.30 5.88
N LEU A 257 8.69 16.14 6.56
CA LEU A 257 9.24 16.01 7.94
C LEU A 257 10.74 15.68 7.98
N ASN A 258 11.27 14.97 6.97
CA ASN A 258 12.73 14.82 6.82
C ASN A 258 13.44 16.18 6.60
N ASN A 259 12.69 17.24 6.29
CA ASN A 259 13.18 18.62 6.20
C ASN A 259 13.15 19.40 7.53
N LYS A 260 12.50 18.88 8.58
CA LYS A 260 12.47 19.49 9.92
C LYS A 260 13.47 18.83 10.88
N SER A 261 13.71 17.52 10.74
CA SER A 261 14.69 16.78 11.56
C SER A 261 16.13 17.26 11.33
N SER A 262 16.44 17.74 10.12
CA SER A 262 17.74 18.35 9.78
C SER A 262 17.98 19.73 10.42
N LYS A 263 17.11 20.21 11.32
CA LYS A 263 17.22 21.49 12.05
C LYS A 263 17.25 21.36 13.58
N ILE A 264 17.72 20.24 14.13
CA ILE A 264 18.09 20.17 15.56
C ILE A 264 19.60 19.90 15.69
N THR A 265 20.21 20.78 16.47
CA THR A 265 21.63 21.14 16.62
C THR A 265 22.56 19.99 17.03
N PRO A 266 23.83 20.00 16.58
CA PRO A 266 24.88 19.13 17.09
C PRO A 266 25.46 19.68 18.39
N SER A 267 25.33 18.96 19.52
CA SER A 267 26.34 18.91 20.60
C SER A 267 25.77 18.16 21.81
N LEU A 268 26.33 16.98 22.12
CA LEU A 268 26.96 16.70 23.42
C LEU A 268 27.47 15.25 23.44
N PHE A 269 28.53 14.98 22.68
CA PHE A 269 29.51 13.94 23.05
C PHE A 269 30.88 14.50 22.68
N THR A 270 31.45 15.27 23.60
CA THR A 270 32.87 15.60 23.58
C THR A 270 33.64 14.32 23.92
N LEU A 271 34.15 13.64 22.89
CA LEU A 271 35.32 12.78 23.04
C LEU A 271 36.51 13.70 23.32
N LYS A 272 37.11 13.53 24.49
CA LYS A 272 38.37 14.16 24.87
C LYS A 272 39.47 13.15 24.61
N GLU A 273 40.26 13.36 23.55
CA GLU A 273 41.54 12.66 23.36
C GLU A 273 42.64 13.36 24.16
N GLY A 274 43.60 12.58 24.68
CA GLY A 274 44.98 13.04 24.89
C GLY A 274 45.62 12.78 26.26
N SER A 275 46.24 11.60 26.40
CA SER A 275 47.57 11.26 26.96
C SER A 275 48.07 11.76 28.33
N THR A 276 48.62 10.83 29.16
CA THR A 276 50.06 10.75 29.54
C THR A 276 50.41 9.49 30.37
N SER A 277 51.56 8.88 30.03
CA SER A 277 52.58 8.15 30.84
C SER A 277 52.34 6.75 31.48
N HIS A 278 53.18 5.81 31.00
CA HIS A 278 53.71 4.52 31.53
C HIS A 278 54.26 4.55 32.98
N PRO A 279 54.48 3.40 33.71
CA PRO A 279 55.36 2.26 33.32
C PRO A 279 54.96 0.80 33.70
N ASP A 280 55.25 -0.15 32.77
CA ASP A 280 56.14 -1.35 32.84
C ASP A 280 56.05 -2.47 33.94
N PRO A 281 56.61 -3.70 33.72
CA PRO A 281 55.82 -4.94 33.55
C PRO A 281 56.21 -6.13 34.48
N LEU A 282 55.43 -7.23 34.46
CA LEU A 282 55.87 -8.55 34.95
C LEU A 282 55.46 -9.71 34.03
N THR A 283 56.47 -10.50 33.71
CA THR A 283 56.57 -11.71 32.88
C THR A 283 56.01 -12.99 33.54
N LEU A 284 55.62 -13.99 32.72
CA LEU A 284 56.04 -15.42 32.75
C LEU A 284 55.29 -16.17 31.62
N ARG A 285 56.00 -16.62 30.55
CA ARG A 285 56.41 -18.03 30.25
C ARG A 285 55.23 -19.01 30.04
N GLY A 286 55.09 -19.79 28.97
CA GLY A 286 55.89 -20.10 27.79
C GLY A 286 55.24 -21.24 26.96
N GLU A 287 55.69 -21.38 25.70
CA GLU A 287 55.78 -22.60 24.84
C GLU A 287 54.51 -23.43 24.54
N GLY A 288 54.22 -23.98 23.36
CA GLY A 288 54.83 -24.12 22.02
C GLY A 288 53.70 -24.63 21.09
N GLY A 289 53.66 -24.35 19.79
CA GLY A 289 54.52 -24.98 18.77
C GLY A 289 53.83 -26.23 18.16
N ASN A 290 53.12 -26.07 17.04
CA ASN A 290 53.27 -26.91 15.82
C ASN A 290 52.17 -26.67 14.75
N ARG A 291 52.63 -26.24 13.56
CA ARG A 291 52.03 -26.42 12.23
C ARG A 291 52.81 -27.56 11.53
N PRO A 292 52.30 -28.24 10.49
CA PRO A 292 52.57 -27.76 9.11
C PRO A 292 51.43 -28.11 8.09
N THR A 293 50.93 -27.13 7.33
CA THR A 293 51.04 -26.97 5.85
C THR A 293 50.43 -28.06 4.95
N ARG A 294 49.49 -27.67 4.07
CA ARG A 294 49.56 -28.03 2.64
C ARG A 294 48.71 -27.10 1.76
N CYS A 295 49.33 -26.61 0.69
CA CYS A 295 48.77 -25.78 -0.39
C CYS A 295 48.02 -26.61 -1.43
N SER A 296 47.02 -26.01 -2.10
CA SER A 296 46.88 -26.00 -3.58
C SER A 296 45.58 -25.31 -4.05
N GLU A 297 45.70 -24.08 -4.57
CA GLU A 297 44.93 -23.59 -5.74
C GLU A 297 45.72 -23.97 -7.04
N PRO A 298 45.34 -23.65 -8.31
CA PRO A 298 44.20 -22.87 -8.86
C PRO A 298 43.55 -23.45 -10.16
N LEU A 299 42.52 -22.77 -10.70
CA LEU A 299 42.19 -22.48 -12.13
C LEU A 299 40.66 -22.16 -12.22
N ARG A 300 40.15 -20.92 -12.35
CA ARG A 300 40.24 -19.83 -13.35
C ARG A 300 39.45 -20.07 -14.66
N SER A 301 38.24 -19.49 -14.73
CA SER A 301 37.65 -18.72 -15.86
C SER A 301 36.43 -17.96 -15.30
N LYS A 302 36.40 -16.63 -15.11
CA LYS A 302 36.27 -15.53 -16.09
C LYS A 302 35.24 -15.81 -17.19
N ASP A 303 34.02 -15.31 -17.05
CA ASP A 303 33.55 -14.05 -17.67
C ASP A 303 32.05 -13.81 -17.39
N GLY A 304 31.68 -12.58 -17.03
CA GLY A 304 30.29 -12.18 -16.77
C GLY A 304 30.13 -10.98 -15.84
N GLY A 305 30.82 -9.87 -16.14
CA GLY A 305 30.65 -8.60 -15.44
C GLY A 305 29.25 -8.00 -15.57
N PRO A 306 28.92 -6.99 -14.75
CA PRO A 306 27.57 -6.50 -14.52
C PRO A 306 26.94 -5.91 -15.79
N SER A 307 25.66 -6.22 -16.02
CA SER A 307 24.89 -5.60 -17.09
C SER A 307 24.82 -4.08 -16.84
N LYS A 308 25.22 -3.33 -17.88
CA LYS A 308 25.17 -1.87 -17.89
C LYS A 308 23.73 -1.39 -17.66
N VAL A 309 23.53 -0.66 -16.58
CA VAL A 309 22.35 0.17 -16.33
C VAL A 309 22.20 1.22 -17.45
N SER A 310 20.98 1.38 -17.96
CA SER A 310 20.65 2.42 -18.94
C SER A 310 20.82 3.83 -18.33
N PRO A 311 21.35 4.83 -19.06
CA PRO A 311 21.70 6.14 -18.50
C PRO A 311 20.52 7.09 -18.18
N ASP A 312 19.28 6.61 -18.14
CA ASP A 312 18.07 7.42 -17.88
C ASP A 312 17.34 7.03 -16.58
N CYS A 313 18.05 6.38 -15.64
CA CYS A 313 17.56 6.21 -14.29
C CYS A 313 17.49 7.57 -13.59
N ALA A 314 16.28 8.14 -13.54
CA ALA A 314 15.98 9.32 -12.74
C ALA A 314 16.48 9.10 -11.31
N GLY A 315 17.32 10.03 -10.84
CA GLY A 315 18.02 9.96 -9.56
C GLY A 315 17.05 10.04 -8.40
N TRP A 316 16.84 8.89 -7.75
CA TRP A 316 16.14 8.83 -6.46
C TRP A 316 17.13 8.68 -5.29
N ASP A 317 18.30 8.05 -5.45
CA ASP A 317 19.20 7.73 -4.32
C ASP A 317 20.73 7.85 -4.57
N ARG A 318 21.20 8.68 -5.52
CA ARG A 318 22.63 9.03 -5.60
C ARG A 318 22.84 10.47 -5.16
N LEU A 319 23.13 10.68 -3.89
CA LEU A 319 23.97 11.76 -3.37
C LEU A 319 24.13 11.56 -1.85
N THR A 320 24.93 10.57 -1.46
CA THR A 320 25.54 10.49 -0.13
C THR A 320 27.05 10.66 -0.28
N ILE A 321 27.51 11.80 0.26
CA ILE A 321 28.86 12.11 0.77
C ILE A 321 30.03 11.86 -0.18
N GLU A 322 30.43 12.91 -0.90
CA GLU A 322 31.84 13.28 -1.11
C GLU A 322 31.89 14.82 -1.21
N GLY A 323 32.83 15.44 -0.50
CA GLY A 323 32.77 16.83 -0.04
C GLY A 323 33.14 17.90 -1.08
N ASP A 324 32.63 19.11 -0.86
CA ASP A 324 33.46 20.28 -0.54
C ASP A 324 32.61 21.49 -0.10
N ASN A 325 33.25 22.38 0.66
CA ASN A 325 32.67 23.37 1.57
C ASN A 325 32.04 24.61 0.91
N SER A 326 31.18 25.25 1.72
CA SER A 326 30.81 26.68 1.73
C SER A 326 29.53 27.12 1.02
N ALA A 327 28.59 27.60 1.84
CA ALA A 327 27.41 28.42 1.56
C ALA A 327 26.22 27.77 0.82
N GLY A 328 25.14 27.46 1.57
CA GLY A 328 23.81 27.23 0.96
C GLY A 328 22.90 26.19 1.60
N SER A 329 22.75 26.15 2.93
CA SER A 329 21.92 25.11 3.60
C SER A 329 20.40 25.34 3.53
N THR A 330 19.92 26.42 2.91
CA THR A 330 18.47 26.75 2.84
C THR A 330 17.85 26.58 1.45
N THR A 331 18.64 26.65 0.36
CA THR A 331 18.14 26.58 -1.02
C THR A 331 18.11 25.16 -1.59
N ALA A 332 19.05 24.28 -1.20
CA ALA A 332 19.07 22.88 -1.65
C ALA A 332 17.92 22.04 -1.04
N VAL A 333 17.55 22.31 0.20
CA VAL A 333 16.59 21.47 0.97
C VAL A 333 15.13 21.71 0.55
N THR A 334 14.76 22.94 0.17
CA THR A 334 13.45 23.23 -0.43
C THR A 334 13.29 22.64 -1.84
N SER A 335 14.40 22.42 -2.54
CA SER A 335 14.42 21.88 -3.90
C SER A 335 14.04 20.39 -3.93
N TYR A 336 14.55 19.54 -3.04
CA TYR A 336 14.27 18.08 -3.06
C TYR A 336 12.80 17.74 -2.77
N ALA A 337 12.19 18.39 -1.78
CA ALA A 337 10.80 18.16 -1.41
C ALA A 337 9.82 18.65 -2.49
N SER A 338 10.11 19.80 -3.12
CA SER A 338 9.42 20.24 -4.34
C SER A 338 9.56 19.16 -5.42
N THR A 339 10.78 18.67 -5.65
CA THR A 339 11.07 17.72 -6.73
C THR A 339 10.28 16.41 -6.62
N ALA A 340 10.19 15.79 -5.44
CA ALA A 340 9.45 14.52 -5.29
C ALA A 340 7.94 14.68 -5.54
N LEU A 341 7.34 15.75 -5.01
CA LEU A 341 5.93 16.07 -5.25
C LEU A 341 5.70 16.42 -6.73
N ASP A 342 6.57 17.24 -7.32
CA ASP A 342 6.49 17.66 -8.72
C ASP A 342 6.55 16.45 -9.68
N VAL A 343 7.41 15.47 -9.37
CA VAL A 343 7.50 14.23 -10.13
C VAL A 343 6.20 13.42 -10.01
N VAL A 344 5.67 13.21 -8.79
CA VAL A 344 4.39 12.52 -8.60
C VAL A 344 3.27 13.22 -9.38
N GLN A 345 3.19 14.55 -9.31
CA GLN A 345 2.19 15.34 -10.04
C GLN A 345 2.34 15.20 -11.56
N ARG A 346 3.57 15.16 -12.07
CA ARG A 346 3.85 14.93 -13.49
C ARG A 346 3.40 13.54 -13.93
N GLU A 347 3.70 12.50 -13.15
CA GLU A 347 3.26 11.13 -13.46
C GLU A 347 1.73 11.00 -13.40
N LEU A 348 1.06 11.63 -12.42
CA LEU A 348 -0.40 11.66 -12.34
C LEU A 348 -1.03 12.30 -13.58
N LYS A 349 -0.44 13.36 -14.13
CA LYS A 349 -0.89 13.98 -15.39
C LYS A 349 -0.61 13.09 -16.58
N TYR A 350 0.58 12.50 -16.66
CA TYR A 350 0.99 11.62 -17.77
C TYR A 350 0.12 10.36 -17.87
N LEU A 351 -0.28 9.79 -16.74
CA LEU A 351 -1.12 8.60 -16.63
C LEU A 351 -2.63 8.90 -16.68
N GLY A 352 -3.05 10.16 -16.78
CA GLY A 352 -4.47 10.53 -16.84
C GLY A 352 -5.21 10.48 -15.49
N LEU A 353 -4.47 10.34 -14.38
CA LEU A 353 -5.01 10.21 -13.01
C LEU A 353 -5.28 11.54 -12.32
N TRP A 354 -4.80 12.67 -12.86
CA TRP A 354 -4.85 13.98 -12.21
C TRP A 354 -6.22 14.38 -11.65
N LYS A 355 -7.29 14.19 -12.44
CA LYS A 355 -8.66 14.52 -12.01
C LYS A 355 -9.18 13.60 -10.91
N PHE A 356 -8.81 12.32 -10.98
CA PHE A 356 -9.20 11.35 -9.96
C PHE A 356 -8.41 11.56 -8.66
N ALA A 357 -7.13 11.93 -8.75
CA ALA A 357 -6.34 12.35 -7.60
C ALA A 357 -7.04 13.48 -6.83
N GLY A 358 -7.49 14.54 -7.53
CA GLY A 358 -8.24 15.63 -6.90
C GLY A 358 -9.55 15.19 -6.24
N ALA A 359 -10.27 14.26 -6.84
CA ALA A 359 -11.49 13.68 -6.25
C ALA A 359 -11.18 12.90 -4.96
N VAL A 360 -10.12 12.09 -4.97
CA VAL A 360 -9.67 11.35 -3.79
C VAL A 360 -9.16 12.29 -2.71
N MET A 361 -8.42 13.36 -3.06
CA MET A 361 -7.96 14.36 -2.10
C MET A 361 -9.12 15.01 -1.34
N TYR A 362 -10.21 15.34 -2.03
CA TYR A 362 -11.43 15.82 -1.38
C TYR A 362 -11.99 14.78 -0.39
N VAL A 363 -12.06 13.50 -0.77
CA VAL A 363 -12.54 12.44 0.13
C VAL A 363 -11.64 12.29 1.36
N LEU A 364 -10.32 12.32 1.18
CA LEU A 364 -9.36 12.22 2.28
C LEU A 364 -9.49 13.41 3.24
N HIS A 365 -9.70 14.62 2.71
CA HIS A 365 -9.95 15.82 3.50
C HIS A 365 -11.27 15.72 4.28
N GLU A 366 -12.37 15.49 3.56
CA GLU A 366 -13.72 15.55 4.11
C GLU A 366 -14.06 14.38 5.02
N ALA A 367 -13.60 13.17 4.74
CA ALA A 367 -13.90 12.01 5.57
C ALA A 367 -12.83 11.82 6.67
N LEU A 368 -11.55 11.89 6.31
CA LEU A 368 -10.45 11.49 7.18
C LEU A 368 -9.64 12.69 7.73
N GLY A 369 -9.98 13.91 7.34
CA GLY A 369 -9.37 15.12 7.88
C GLY A 369 -7.91 15.30 7.46
N LEU A 370 -7.54 14.85 6.25
CA LEU A 370 -6.22 15.09 5.66
C LEU A 370 -6.00 16.60 5.50
N PRO A 371 -4.93 17.16 6.08
CA PRO A 371 -4.62 18.59 5.95
C PRO A 371 -4.30 19.01 4.51
N GLU A 372 -4.62 20.25 4.14
CA GLU A 372 -4.41 20.79 2.79
C GLU A 372 -2.93 20.81 2.38
N GLU A 373 -2.02 20.98 3.34
CA GLU A 373 -0.57 20.96 3.10
C GLU A 373 -0.04 19.58 2.66
N LYS A 374 -0.84 18.52 2.80
CA LYS A 374 -0.49 17.15 2.38
C LYS A 374 -1.07 16.76 1.02
N MET A 375 -1.72 17.69 0.34
CA MET A 375 -2.43 17.39 -0.90
C MET A 375 -1.44 17.14 -2.05
N ILE A 376 -1.54 15.97 -2.68
CA ILE A 376 -0.76 15.64 -3.87
C ILE A 376 -1.34 16.30 -5.14
N ALA A 377 -2.60 16.71 -5.10
CA ALA A 377 -3.32 17.42 -6.16
C ALA A 377 -4.38 18.35 -5.55
N PRO A 378 -4.77 19.44 -6.24
CA PRO A 378 -5.87 20.28 -5.77
C PRO A 378 -7.17 19.47 -5.63
N MET A 379 -7.94 19.74 -4.57
CA MET A 379 -9.22 19.07 -4.33
C MET A 379 -10.22 19.37 -5.45
N ASP A 380 -10.86 18.33 -5.99
CA ASP A 380 -11.99 18.45 -6.91
C ASP A 380 -13.27 18.08 -6.16
N GLU A 381 -13.92 19.09 -5.57
CA GLU A 381 -15.12 18.92 -4.76
C GLU A 381 -16.26 18.23 -5.52
N LYS A 382 -16.44 18.56 -6.81
CA LYS A 382 -17.54 18.02 -7.60
C LYS A 382 -17.38 16.52 -7.81
N ARG A 383 -16.18 16.07 -8.21
CA ARG A 383 -15.89 14.63 -8.38
C ARG A 383 -15.75 13.92 -7.04
N GLY A 384 -15.22 14.60 -6.03
CA GLY A 384 -15.04 14.08 -4.69
C GLY A 384 -16.36 13.77 -3.98
N LYS A 385 -17.37 14.64 -4.11
CA LYS A 385 -18.73 14.38 -3.58
C LYS A 385 -19.37 13.14 -4.20
N LEU A 386 -19.23 12.97 -5.52
CA LEU A 386 -19.70 11.77 -6.23
C LEU A 386 -18.97 10.52 -5.71
N LEU A 387 -17.64 10.57 -5.65
CA LEU A 387 -16.82 9.46 -5.18
C LEU A 387 -17.18 9.07 -3.73
N LEU A 388 -17.36 10.05 -2.84
CA LEU A 388 -17.74 9.79 -1.45
C LEU A 388 -19.11 9.10 -1.35
N ALA A 389 -20.09 9.51 -2.15
CA ALA A 389 -21.40 8.89 -2.18
C ALA A 389 -21.30 7.41 -2.60
N GLU A 390 -20.56 7.12 -3.68
CA GLU A 390 -20.31 5.75 -4.16
C GLU A 390 -19.64 4.87 -3.09
N ILE A 391 -18.70 5.42 -2.32
CA ILE A 391 -18.01 4.68 -1.24
C ILE A 391 -18.96 4.32 -0.10
N LEU A 392 -19.83 5.25 0.30
CA LEU A 392 -20.78 5.04 1.40
C LEU A 392 -21.92 4.09 1.00
N GLU A 393 -22.42 4.23 -0.22
CA GLU A 393 -23.47 3.38 -0.77
C GLU A 393 -22.94 1.96 -1.05
N GLY A 394 -21.76 1.82 -1.63
CA GLY A 394 -21.22 0.54 -2.09
C GLY A 394 -20.71 -0.40 -1.00
N GLY A 395 -20.13 0.13 0.08
CA GLY A 395 -19.39 -0.72 1.03
C GLY A 395 -18.11 -1.28 0.43
N ASN A 396 -17.45 -2.20 1.14
CA ASN A 396 -16.18 -2.79 0.73
C ASN A 396 -16.32 -3.55 -0.61
N PHE A 397 -15.68 -3.04 -1.67
CA PHE A 397 -15.77 -3.53 -3.05
C PHE A 397 -17.20 -3.66 -3.58
N GLY A 398 -18.10 -2.77 -3.19
CA GLY A 398 -19.47 -2.79 -3.70
C GLY A 398 -20.31 -3.99 -3.25
N ARG A 399 -19.83 -4.83 -2.33
CA ARG A 399 -20.53 -6.04 -1.85
C ARG A 399 -21.89 -5.77 -1.22
N HIS A 400 -22.17 -4.52 -0.87
CA HIS A 400 -23.43 -4.08 -0.27
C HIS A 400 -24.23 -3.13 -1.16
N PHE A 401 -23.89 -2.99 -2.46
CA PHE A 401 -24.76 -2.32 -3.42
C PHE A 401 -26.06 -3.13 -3.61
N THR A 402 -27.11 -2.74 -2.90
CA THR A 402 -28.45 -3.35 -3.03
C THR A 402 -29.15 -2.98 -4.34
N LYS A 403 -28.70 -1.93 -5.04
CA LYS A 403 -29.24 -1.50 -6.35
C LYS A 403 -29.08 -2.58 -7.44
N TYR A 404 -28.22 -3.58 -7.21
CA TYR A 404 -27.86 -4.63 -8.17
C TYR A 404 -27.95 -6.05 -7.58
N GLY A 405 -28.72 -6.27 -6.51
CA GLY A 405 -28.94 -7.60 -5.91
C GLY A 405 -29.61 -8.62 -6.83
N GLY A 406 -30.15 -8.21 -7.98
CA GLY A 406 -30.77 -9.10 -8.99
C GLY A 406 -29.83 -9.64 -10.07
N PHE A 407 -28.51 -9.46 -9.95
CA PHE A 407 -27.56 -9.62 -11.06
C PHE A 407 -26.97 -11.02 -11.20
N THR A 408 -27.15 -11.89 -10.21
CA THR A 408 -26.65 -13.27 -10.24
C THR A 408 -27.37 -14.13 -11.29
N HIS A 409 -28.62 -13.81 -11.66
CA HIS A 409 -29.45 -14.62 -12.58
C HIS A 409 -29.58 -14.08 -14.03
N GLN A 410 -28.79 -13.08 -14.45
CA GLN A 410 -28.93 -12.47 -15.78
C GLN A 410 -27.92 -12.99 -16.82
N SER A 411 -28.33 -13.02 -18.09
CA SER A 411 -27.49 -13.46 -19.22
C SER A 411 -26.24 -12.58 -19.39
N MET A 412 -25.16 -13.16 -19.92
CA MET A 412 -23.86 -12.48 -20.09
C MET A 412 -23.95 -11.18 -20.88
N GLY A 413 -24.82 -11.13 -21.91
CA GLY A 413 -25.08 -9.92 -22.69
C GLY A 413 -25.78 -8.83 -21.89
N LYS A 414 -26.78 -9.16 -21.06
CA LYS A 414 -27.46 -8.17 -20.20
C LYS A 414 -26.51 -7.58 -19.15
N LYS A 415 -25.65 -8.41 -18.54
CA LYS A 415 -24.59 -7.94 -17.63
C LYS A 415 -23.62 -6.97 -18.31
N TYR A 416 -23.26 -7.23 -19.56
CA TYR A 416 -22.40 -6.36 -20.37
C TYR A 416 -23.02 -4.97 -20.57
N PHE A 417 -24.26 -4.91 -21.08
CA PHE A 417 -24.94 -3.63 -21.34
C PHE A 417 -25.29 -2.85 -20.06
N LEU A 418 -25.69 -3.53 -18.99
CA LEU A 418 -26.00 -2.87 -17.72
C LEU A 418 -24.77 -2.20 -17.10
N LYS A 419 -23.59 -2.81 -17.23
CA LYS A 419 -22.35 -2.26 -16.70
C LYS A 419 -21.83 -1.08 -17.56
N ILE A 420 -22.05 -1.11 -18.88
CA ILE A 420 -21.84 0.05 -19.75
C ILE A 420 -22.80 1.18 -19.39
N TRP A 421 -24.10 0.89 -19.22
CA TRP A 421 -25.10 1.87 -18.81
C TRP A 421 -24.78 2.46 -17.45
N ARG A 422 -24.33 1.65 -16.48
CA ARG A 422 -23.78 2.12 -15.21
C ARG A 422 -22.66 3.11 -15.49
N ASN A 423 -21.69 2.81 -16.34
CA ASN A 423 -20.55 3.70 -16.53
C ASN A 423 -20.86 4.96 -17.35
N MET A 424 -22.03 5.04 -18.02
CA MET A 424 -22.44 6.25 -18.76
C MET A 424 -22.60 7.48 -17.89
N HIS A 425 -22.99 7.36 -16.62
CA HIS A 425 -23.06 8.53 -15.73
C HIS A 425 -21.67 9.08 -15.38
N PHE A 426 -20.61 8.26 -15.48
CA PHE A 426 -19.22 8.71 -15.32
C PHE A 426 -18.65 9.40 -16.55
N VAL A 427 -19.25 9.28 -17.73
CA VAL A 427 -18.77 9.94 -18.97
C VAL A 427 -18.64 11.45 -18.77
N ARG A 428 -19.56 12.06 -18.01
CA ARG A 428 -19.50 13.49 -17.68
C ARG A 428 -18.25 13.87 -16.87
N TYR A 429 -17.69 12.95 -16.11
CA TYR A 429 -16.59 13.19 -15.17
C TYR A 429 -15.25 12.66 -15.67
N TYR A 430 -15.25 11.49 -16.33
CA TYR A 430 -14.10 10.75 -16.82
C TYR A 430 -14.37 10.17 -18.23
N PRO A 431 -14.54 11.02 -19.26
CA PRO A 431 -15.00 10.58 -20.59
C PRO A 431 -14.02 9.60 -21.24
N VAL A 432 -12.71 9.84 -21.12
CA VAL A 432 -11.69 9.00 -21.76
C VAL A 432 -11.76 7.55 -21.27
N GLU A 433 -11.85 7.34 -19.97
CA GLU A 433 -11.89 5.99 -19.39
C GLU A 433 -13.26 5.33 -19.58
N ALA A 434 -14.34 6.09 -19.34
CA ALA A 434 -15.71 5.57 -19.49
C ALA A 434 -16.02 5.16 -20.94
N LEU A 435 -15.52 5.90 -21.94
CA LEU A 435 -15.68 5.53 -23.35
C LEU A 435 -14.72 4.42 -23.80
N SER A 436 -13.61 4.21 -23.09
CA SER A 436 -12.68 3.12 -23.40
C SER A 436 -13.16 1.78 -22.83
N GLU A 437 -14.01 1.77 -21.80
CA GLU A 437 -14.49 0.55 -21.14
C GLU A 437 -15.21 -0.44 -22.09
N PRO A 438 -16.16 -0.02 -22.96
CA PRO A 438 -16.78 -0.93 -23.94
C PRO A 438 -15.77 -1.57 -24.90
N ILE A 439 -14.78 -0.79 -25.36
CA ILE A 439 -13.73 -1.24 -26.27
C ILE A 439 -12.85 -2.26 -25.56
N PHE A 440 -12.34 -1.90 -24.38
CA PHE A 440 -11.51 -2.77 -23.56
C PHE A 440 -12.21 -4.08 -23.25
N ARG A 441 -13.50 -4.04 -22.88
CA ARG A 441 -14.24 -5.24 -22.51
C ARG A 441 -14.48 -6.18 -23.68
N THR A 442 -14.78 -5.63 -24.85
CA THR A 442 -14.94 -6.40 -26.09
C THR A 442 -13.62 -7.08 -26.43
N TRP A 443 -12.51 -6.32 -26.44
CA TRP A 443 -11.17 -6.87 -26.64
C TRP A 443 -10.82 -7.95 -25.61
N HIS A 444 -11.06 -7.70 -24.32
CA HIS A 444 -10.78 -8.62 -23.22
C HIS A 444 -11.61 -9.91 -23.32
N PHE A 445 -12.85 -9.83 -23.81
CA PHE A 445 -13.66 -11.01 -24.10
C PHE A 445 -13.00 -11.92 -25.14
N PHE A 446 -12.56 -11.37 -26.28
CA PHE A 446 -11.83 -12.12 -27.30
C PHE A 446 -10.47 -12.61 -26.80
N TRP A 447 -9.77 -11.81 -26.01
CA TRP A 447 -8.51 -12.22 -25.37
C TRP A 447 -8.73 -13.45 -24.49
N ARG A 448 -9.78 -13.46 -23.65
CA ARG A 448 -10.10 -14.64 -22.82
C ARG A 448 -10.45 -15.86 -23.67
N MET A 449 -11.24 -15.71 -24.74
CA MET A 449 -11.54 -16.85 -25.62
C MET A 449 -10.28 -17.45 -26.26
N LYS A 450 -9.28 -16.62 -26.60
CA LYS A 450 -8.01 -17.07 -27.15
C LYS A 450 -7.06 -17.70 -26.12
N ASN A 451 -7.13 -17.25 -24.86
CA ASN A 451 -6.21 -17.66 -23.79
C ASN A 451 -6.81 -18.67 -22.80
N LYS A 452 -8.11 -19.01 -22.92
CA LYS A 452 -8.68 -20.21 -22.31
C LYS A 452 -8.04 -21.41 -22.99
N LYS A 453 -7.10 -22.06 -22.30
CA LYS A 453 -6.66 -23.41 -22.64
C LYS A 453 -7.62 -24.41 -22.03
#